data_AF-A0A968GKW7-F1
#
_entry.id   AF-A0A968GKW7-F1
#
_cell.length_a   1.000
_cell.length_b   1.000
_cell.length_c   1.000
_cell.angle_alpha   90.00
_cell.angle_beta   90.00
_cell.angle_gamma   90.00
#
_symmetry.space_group_name_H-M   'P 1'
#
loop_
_entity.id
_entity.type
_entity.pdbx_description
1 polymer ?
#
loop_
_entity_poly.entity_id
_entity_poly.type
_entity_poly.pdbx_seq_one_letter_code
_entity_poly.pdbx_strand_id
1 'polypeptide(L)'
;AGVPPDYFSATGQLWGNPLYRWDEHQKTGYAWWLDRFRAVLKMVDVVRVDHFRGFAGYWEIPFGSPTAEHGQWIPGPGSDFFKTMNIGLVTASDAELPIIAEDLGVITPDVVALRDEFNLPGMRILQFGFSGADNPFLPHNYISNCVAYTGTHDNDTALGWLDTAPEEEREFALRYLRVDGSDFAWDLIHGIWSSVAVYAVTPMQDALSLGTEARMNFPSKLGGNWEWRMTDADLSDELAGKFRELNKLYLR
;
A
#
# COMPACT_ATOMS: atom_id res chain seq x y z
N ALA A 1 -6.23 19.06 0.71
CA ALA A 1 -6.08 17.68 1.21
C ALA A 1 -4.65 17.48 1.69
N GLY A 2 -4.45 16.55 2.60
CA GLY A 2 -3.12 16.20 3.13
C GLY A 2 -3.23 15.14 4.23
N VAL A 3 -2.14 14.97 4.96
CA VAL A 3 -2.07 14.20 6.21
C VAL A 3 -1.37 15.02 7.29
N PRO A 4 -1.73 14.85 8.58
CA PRO A 4 -1.04 15.52 9.68
C PRO A 4 0.42 15.08 9.76
N PRO A 5 1.25 15.77 10.58
CA PRO A 5 2.57 15.28 10.95
C PRO A 5 2.55 13.83 11.42
N ASP A 6 3.52 13.05 10.94
CA ASP A 6 3.73 11.66 11.30
C ASP A 6 5.24 11.35 11.39
N TYR A 7 5.58 10.07 11.55
CA TYR A 7 6.97 9.64 11.66
C TYR A 7 7.77 9.78 10.36
N PHE A 8 7.11 9.92 9.20
CA PHE A 8 7.75 10.18 7.91
C PHE A 8 7.95 11.68 7.65
N SER A 9 7.06 12.54 8.18
CA SER A 9 7.13 13.98 7.97
C SER A 9 6.76 14.78 9.22
N ALA A 10 7.74 15.54 9.72
CA ALA A 10 7.57 16.44 10.87
C ALA A 10 6.52 17.54 10.65
N THR A 11 6.22 17.90 9.40
CA THR A 11 5.22 18.93 9.04
C THR A 11 3.99 18.36 8.34
N GLY A 12 3.87 17.03 8.30
CA GLY A 12 2.85 16.32 7.54
C GLY A 12 3.07 16.45 6.04
N GLN A 13 2.03 16.17 5.25
CA GLN A 13 2.11 16.31 3.79
C GLN A 13 0.93 17.14 3.28
N LEU A 14 1.24 18.25 2.62
CA LEU A 14 0.25 19.10 1.97
C LEU A 14 0.15 18.72 0.48
N TRP A 15 -0.87 17.93 0.13
CA TRP A 15 -1.03 17.43 -1.24
C TRP A 15 -1.65 18.47 -2.19
N GLY A 16 -2.42 19.40 -1.65
CA GLY A 16 -3.01 20.50 -2.42
C GLY A 16 -4.28 20.14 -3.20
N ASN A 17 -4.73 18.88 -3.21
CA ASN A 17 -6.01 18.51 -3.85
C ASN A 17 -7.20 19.17 -3.13
N PRO A 18 -8.27 19.54 -3.86
CA PRO A 18 -9.54 19.89 -3.25
C PRO A 18 -10.14 18.68 -2.51
N LEU A 19 -10.91 18.94 -1.46
CA LEU A 19 -11.64 17.90 -0.72
C LEU A 19 -13.04 17.73 -1.30
N TYR A 20 -13.59 16.52 -1.14
CA TYR A 20 -14.96 16.22 -1.56
C TYR A 20 -15.98 16.87 -0.64
N ARG A 21 -17.07 17.37 -1.23
CA ARG A 21 -18.31 17.68 -0.51
C ARG A 21 -19.12 16.40 -0.36
N TRP A 22 -18.76 15.56 0.61
CA TRP A 22 -19.37 14.24 0.79
C TRP A 22 -20.88 14.28 0.98
N ASP A 23 -21.42 15.36 1.56
CA ASP A 23 -22.85 15.62 1.68
C ASP A 23 -23.54 15.67 0.30
N GLU A 24 -22.93 16.31 -0.69
CA GLU A 24 -23.47 16.38 -2.06
C GLU A 24 -23.32 15.05 -2.80
N HIS A 25 -22.22 14.32 -2.58
CA HIS A 25 -22.06 12.98 -3.12
C HIS A 25 -23.12 12.02 -2.55
N GLN A 26 -23.43 12.09 -1.26
CA GLN A 26 -24.46 11.27 -0.64
C GLN A 26 -25.86 11.59 -1.22
N LYS A 27 -26.22 12.87 -1.38
CA LYS A 27 -27.51 13.29 -1.98
C LYS A 27 -27.72 12.73 -3.40
N THR A 28 -26.65 12.50 -4.14
CA THR A 28 -26.67 11.96 -5.50
C THR A 28 -26.47 10.46 -5.56
N GLY A 29 -26.53 9.75 -4.43
CA GLY A 29 -26.32 8.30 -4.36
C GLY A 29 -24.91 7.90 -4.81
N TYR A 30 -23.92 8.76 -4.55
CA TYR A 30 -22.52 8.58 -4.93
C TYR A 30 -22.29 8.32 -6.42
N ALA A 31 -23.17 8.83 -7.30
CA ALA A 31 -23.15 8.57 -8.75
C ALA A 31 -21.77 8.79 -9.40
N TRP A 32 -21.10 9.90 -9.07
CA TRP A 32 -19.75 10.19 -9.58
C TRP A 32 -18.73 9.09 -9.22
N TRP A 33 -18.79 8.58 -7.98
CA TRP A 33 -17.89 7.52 -7.54
C TRP A 33 -18.20 6.18 -8.18
N LEU A 34 -19.49 5.83 -8.33
CA LEU A 34 -19.89 4.64 -9.08
C LEU A 34 -19.36 4.68 -10.52
N ASP A 35 -19.51 5.81 -11.20
CA ASP A 35 -19.03 5.97 -12.57
C ASP A 35 -17.51 5.91 -12.66
N ARG A 36 -16.80 6.48 -11.67
CA ARG A 36 -15.33 6.36 -11.56
C ARG A 36 -14.91 4.89 -11.42
N PHE A 37 -15.50 4.15 -10.48
CA PHE A 37 -15.17 2.73 -10.29
C PHE A 37 -15.50 1.91 -11.53
N ARG A 38 -16.67 2.10 -12.15
CA ARG A 38 -17.04 1.43 -13.41
C ARG A 38 -16.08 1.73 -14.55
N ALA A 39 -15.54 2.95 -14.63
CA ALA A 39 -14.55 3.30 -15.64
C ALA A 39 -13.22 2.58 -15.40
N VAL A 40 -12.74 2.56 -14.15
CA VAL A 40 -11.47 1.91 -13.79
C VAL A 40 -11.56 0.39 -13.96
N LEU A 41 -12.66 -0.23 -13.53
CA LEU A 41 -12.90 -1.67 -13.63
C LEU A 41 -13.07 -2.19 -15.07
N LYS A 42 -13.09 -1.31 -16.07
CA LYS A 42 -12.95 -1.71 -17.49
C LYS A 42 -11.51 -2.04 -17.88
N MET A 43 -10.53 -1.64 -17.05
CA MET A 43 -9.10 -1.76 -17.34
C MET A 43 -8.39 -2.70 -16.37
N VAL A 44 -8.93 -2.90 -15.17
CA VAL A 44 -8.33 -3.73 -14.11
C VAL A 44 -9.40 -4.55 -13.42
N ASP A 45 -9.01 -5.70 -12.87
CA ASP A 45 -9.92 -6.58 -12.14
C ASP A 45 -10.15 -6.12 -10.70
N VAL A 46 -9.16 -5.46 -10.09
CA VAL A 46 -9.17 -5.01 -8.69
C VAL A 46 -8.60 -3.60 -8.59
N VAL A 47 -9.21 -2.75 -7.77
CA VAL A 47 -8.81 -1.36 -7.56
C VAL A 47 -8.16 -1.20 -6.19
N ARG A 48 -6.86 -0.87 -6.15
CA ARG A 48 -6.27 -0.33 -4.91
C ARG A 48 -6.80 1.08 -4.68
N VAL A 49 -7.52 1.28 -3.58
CA VAL A 49 -8.01 2.60 -3.18
C VAL A 49 -6.96 3.25 -2.29
N ASP A 50 -6.23 4.17 -2.90
CA ASP A 50 -5.24 5.01 -2.25
C ASP A 50 -5.86 5.87 -1.14
N HIS A 51 -5.15 5.98 -0.01
CA HIS A 51 -5.58 6.68 1.18
C HIS A 51 -6.97 6.27 1.68
N PHE A 52 -7.21 4.95 1.79
CA PHE A 52 -8.51 4.38 2.19
C PHE A 52 -9.05 4.97 3.49
N ARG A 53 -8.16 5.32 4.43
CA ARG A 53 -8.54 5.93 5.70
C ARG A 53 -9.37 7.22 5.53
N GLY A 54 -9.19 7.92 4.41
CA GLY A 54 -9.99 9.09 3.99
C GLY A 54 -11.51 8.86 3.99
N PHE A 55 -11.96 7.61 3.81
CA PHE A 55 -13.37 7.25 3.84
C PHE A 55 -13.95 7.15 5.25
N ALA A 56 -13.13 6.84 6.26
CA ALA A 56 -13.53 6.93 7.67
C ALA A 56 -13.37 8.37 8.20
N GLY A 57 -12.25 9.01 7.86
CA GLY A 57 -12.00 10.41 8.15
C GLY A 57 -10.87 10.97 7.30
N TYR A 58 -10.90 12.26 6.98
CA TYR A 58 -9.87 12.91 6.18
C TYR A 58 -9.35 14.16 6.87
N TRP A 59 -8.08 14.48 6.60
CA TRP A 59 -7.44 15.67 7.15
C TRP A 59 -7.72 16.89 6.27
N GLU A 60 -8.51 17.80 6.82
CA GLU A 60 -8.88 19.05 6.17
C GLU A 60 -7.91 20.17 6.57
N ILE A 61 -7.25 20.75 5.56
CA ILE A 61 -6.29 21.85 5.75
C ILE A 61 -6.88 23.08 5.07
N PRO A 62 -6.98 24.24 5.77
CA PRO A 62 -7.42 25.48 5.17
C PRO A 62 -6.60 25.86 3.94
N PHE A 63 -7.27 26.36 2.90
CA PHE A 63 -6.57 26.88 1.73
C PHE A 63 -5.65 28.05 2.11
N GLY A 64 -4.44 28.08 1.55
CA GLY A 64 -3.42 29.08 1.84
C GLY A 64 -2.46 28.70 2.98
N SER A 65 -2.70 27.60 3.69
CA SER A 65 -1.74 27.08 4.67
C SER A 65 -0.41 26.67 3.99
N PRO A 66 0.75 27.02 4.58
CA PRO A 66 2.06 26.65 4.03
C PRO A 66 2.44 25.19 4.29
N THR A 67 1.86 24.57 5.33
CA THR A 67 2.12 23.18 5.76
C THR A 67 0.82 22.46 6.12
N ALA A 68 0.91 21.17 6.43
CA ALA A 68 -0.23 20.35 6.82
C ALA A 68 -0.44 20.25 8.35
N GLU A 69 0.35 20.97 9.15
CA GLU A 69 0.32 20.91 10.61
C GLU A 69 -1.01 21.41 11.20
N HIS A 70 -1.62 22.40 10.55
CA HIS A 70 -2.83 23.06 11.03
C HIS A 70 -4.04 22.64 10.19
N GLY A 71 -4.48 21.40 10.39
CA GLY A 71 -5.72 20.88 9.86
C GLY A 71 -6.62 20.32 10.95
N GLN A 72 -7.70 19.67 10.53
CA GLN A 72 -8.64 18.99 11.41
C GLN A 72 -9.14 17.69 10.77
N TRP A 73 -9.41 16.68 11.59
CA TRP A 73 -10.05 15.45 11.14
C TRP A 73 -11.54 15.69 10.93
N ILE A 74 -12.00 15.48 9.70
CA ILE A 74 -13.41 15.51 9.33
C ILE A 74 -13.88 14.09 9.04
N PRO A 75 -15.06 13.65 9.54
CA PRO A 75 -15.62 12.36 9.19
C PRO A 75 -15.80 12.19 7.68
N GLY A 76 -15.39 11.03 7.16
CA GLY A 76 -15.65 10.63 5.79
C GLY A 76 -17.07 10.06 5.62
N PRO A 77 -17.42 9.57 4.43
CA PRO A 77 -18.75 9.03 4.13
C PRO A 77 -19.00 7.64 4.75
N GLY A 78 -17.96 6.95 5.22
CA GLY A 78 -18.04 5.70 5.96
C GLY A 78 -18.77 4.57 5.23
N SER A 79 -19.49 3.75 5.99
CA SER A 79 -20.14 2.53 5.48
C SER A 79 -21.24 2.78 4.46
N ASP A 80 -21.89 3.96 4.48
CA ASP A 80 -22.95 4.31 3.52
C ASP A 80 -22.40 4.34 2.08
N PHE A 81 -21.18 4.84 1.92
CA PHE A 81 -20.45 4.82 0.65
C PHE A 81 -20.24 3.40 0.15
N PHE A 82 -19.62 2.55 0.97
CA PHE A 82 -19.25 1.20 0.55
C PHE A 82 -20.47 0.28 0.37
N LYS A 83 -21.57 0.49 1.12
CA LYS A 83 -22.86 -0.16 0.84
C LYS A 83 -23.36 0.20 -0.56
N THR A 84 -23.28 1.47 -0.93
CA THR A 84 -23.66 1.92 -2.27
C THR A 84 -22.75 1.36 -3.35
N MET A 85 -21.43 1.34 -3.13
CA MET A 85 -20.50 0.71 -4.06
C MET A 85 -20.80 -0.78 -4.22
N ASN A 86 -21.05 -1.50 -3.13
CA ASN A 86 -21.35 -2.93 -3.17
C ASN A 86 -22.60 -3.20 -4.02
N ILE A 87 -23.69 -2.48 -3.77
CA ILE A 87 -24.94 -2.58 -4.55
C ILE A 87 -24.71 -2.21 -6.02
N GLY A 88 -23.90 -1.19 -6.31
CA GLY A 88 -23.75 -0.63 -7.64
C GLY A 88 -22.69 -1.29 -8.53
N LEU A 89 -21.81 -2.12 -7.96
CA LEU A 89 -20.68 -2.75 -8.64
C LEU A 89 -20.69 -4.29 -8.58
N VAL A 90 -21.24 -4.88 -7.52
CA VAL A 90 -21.23 -6.34 -7.33
C VAL A 90 -22.49 -6.96 -7.91
N THR A 91 -22.34 -7.82 -8.92
CA THR A 91 -23.47 -8.43 -9.65
C THR A 91 -23.70 -9.90 -9.32
N ALA A 92 -22.70 -10.60 -8.79
CA ALA A 92 -22.81 -12.00 -8.35
C ALA A 92 -23.01 -12.06 -6.84
N SER A 93 -23.83 -13.00 -6.36
CA SER A 93 -24.21 -13.10 -4.94
C SER A 93 -23.06 -13.45 -3.99
N ASP A 94 -21.97 -13.99 -4.53
CA ASP A 94 -20.76 -14.43 -3.83
C ASP A 94 -19.54 -13.55 -4.14
N ALA A 95 -19.68 -12.54 -5.00
CA ALA A 95 -18.60 -11.65 -5.33
C ALA A 95 -18.40 -10.59 -4.22
N GLU A 96 -17.15 -10.27 -3.95
CA GLU A 96 -16.77 -9.21 -3.04
C GLU A 96 -16.51 -7.90 -3.81
N LEU A 97 -16.41 -6.80 -3.08
CA LEU A 97 -15.98 -5.54 -3.67
C LEU A 97 -14.55 -5.70 -4.21
N PRO A 98 -14.28 -5.39 -5.50
CA PRO A 98 -12.97 -5.54 -6.12
C PRO A 98 -12.04 -4.39 -5.68
N ILE A 99 -11.79 -4.28 -4.37
CA ILE A 99 -11.05 -3.19 -3.74
C ILE A 99 -9.96 -3.77 -2.83
N ILE A 100 -8.75 -3.24 -2.96
CA ILE A 100 -7.70 -3.36 -1.95
C ILE A 100 -7.61 -2.03 -1.20
N ALA A 101 -7.70 -2.08 0.13
CA ALA A 101 -7.58 -0.90 0.96
C ALA A 101 -6.09 -0.57 1.19
N GLU A 102 -5.64 0.60 0.71
CA GLU A 102 -4.37 1.16 1.18
C GLU A 102 -4.59 1.75 2.58
N ASP A 103 -4.25 0.95 3.59
CA ASP A 103 -4.45 1.21 5.02
C ASP A 103 -3.11 1.38 5.75
N LEU A 104 -2.21 2.20 5.21
CA LEU A 104 -0.91 2.48 5.81
C LEU A 104 -0.92 3.79 6.62
N GLY A 105 0.12 4.00 7.42
CA GLY A 105 0.26 5.18 8.28
C GLY A 105 -0.52 5.07 9.59
N VAL A 106 -1.03 6.20 10.10
CA VAL A 106 -1.78 6.24 11.36
C VAL A 106 -3.21 5.75 11.13
N ILE A 107 -3.42 4.46 11.41
CA ILE A 107 -4.70 3.78 11.28
C ILE A 107 -5.40 3.67 12.63
N THR A 108 -6.66 4.11 12.67
CA THR A 108 -7.51 4.13 13.84
C THR A 108 -8.55 2.99 13.81
N PRO A 109 -9.13 2.58 14.95
CA PRO A 109 -10.07 1.45 14.99
C PRO A 109 -11.28 1.57 14.06
N ASP A 110 -11.75 2.79 13.78
CA ASP A 110 -12.82 3.07 12.82
C ASP A 110 -12.43 2.76 11.37
N VAL A 111 -11.16 2.97 10.99
CA VAL A 111 -10.65 2.61 9.66
C VAL A 111 -10.58 1.10 9.52
N VAL A 112 -10.08 0.41 10.55
CA VAL A 112 -10.03 -1.06 10.60
C VAL A 112 -11.44 -1.64 10.52
N ALA A 113 -12.37 -1.13 11.33
CA ALA A 113 -13.75 -1.58 11.32
C ALA A 113 -14.42 -1.36 9.95
N LEU A 114 -14.16 -0.23 9.29
CA LEU A 114 -14.69 0.05 7.96
C LEU A 114 -14.12 -0.91 6.91
N ARG A 115 -12.81 -1.20 6.95
CA ARG A 115 -12.18 -2.17 6.05
C ARG A 115 -12.79 -3.56 6.24
N ASP A 116 -12.91 -4.00 7.49
CA ASP A 116 -13.35 -5.34 7.85
C ASP A 116 -14.87 -5.54 7.64
N GLU A 117 -15.70 -4.49 7.80
CA GLU A 117 -17.15 -4.54 7.51
C GLU A 117 -17.43 -4.98 6.06
N PHE A 118 -16.56 -4.60 5.13
CA PHE A 118 -16.69 -4.92 3.70
C PHE A 118 -15.69 -5.98 3.23
N ASN A 119 -15.05 -6.69 4.16
CA ASN A 119 -14.05 -7.73 3.91
C ASN A 119 -12.94 -7.31 2.94
N LEU A 120 -12.50 -6.05 3.00
CA LEU A 120 -11.49 -5.53 2.07
C LEU A 120 -10.08 -5.96 2.50
N PRO A 121 -9.24 -6.53 1.62
CA PRO A 121 -7.85 -6.80 1.94
C PRO A 121 -7.09 -5.49 2.22
N GLY A 122 -6.42 -5.43 3.38
CA GLY A 122 -5.46 -4.37 3.71
C GLY A 122 -4.07 -4.65 3.12
N MET A 123 -3.14 -3.71 3.27
CA MET A 123 -1.76 -3.82 2.78
C MET A 123 -0.79 -4.16 3.91
N ARG A 124 0.24 -4.95 3.60
CA ARG A 124 1.39 -5.19 4.49
C ARG A 124 2.67 -4.93 3.72
N ILE A 125 3.53 -4.06 4.22
CA ILE A 125 4.82 -3.72 3.59
C ILE A 125 5.93 -4.24 4.49
N LEU A 126 6.66 -5.26 4.04
CA LEU A 126 7.65 -5.93 4.85
C LEU A 126 8.78 -5.00 5.31
N GLN A 127 9.20 -4.04 4.48
CA GLN A 127 10.17 -3.01 4.87
C GLN A 127 9.76 -2.18 6.11
N PHE A 128 8.48 -2.14 6.48
CA PHE A 128 8.00 -1.47 7.71
C PHE A 128 8.01 -2.37 8.95
N GLY A 129 8.30 -3.66 8.79
CA GLY A 129 8.14 -4.68 9.83
C GLY A 129 9.28 -4.80 10.83
N PHE A 130 10.46 -4.25 10.54
CA PHE A 130 11.68 -4.65 11.24
C PHE A 130 11.99 -3.84 12.51
N SER A 131 11.00 -3.13 13.07
CA SER A 131 11.14 -2.37 14.32
C SER A 131 10.86 -3.19 15.59
N GLY A 132 10.41 -4.44 15.48
CA GLY A 132 10.07 -5.29 16.62
C GLY A 132 9.21 -6.49 16.24
N ALA A 133 9.23 -7.55 17.06
CA ALA A 133 8.52 -8.80 16.76
C ALA A 133 6.99 -8.66 16.77
N ASP A 134 6.44 -7.70 17.50
CA ASP A 134 5.01 -7.39 17.55
C ASP A 134 4.53 -6.51 16.39
N ASN A 135 5.44 -6.08 15.49
CA ASN A 135 5.09 -5.20 14.40
C ASN A 135 4.12 -5.90 13.42
N PRO A 136 2.97 -5.30 13.08
CA PRO A 136 1.94 -5.90 12.23
C PRO A 136 2.39 -6.13 10.79
N PHE A 137 3.51 -5.53 10.37
CA PHE A 137 4.11 -5.69 9.06
C PHE A 137 5.08 -6.88 8.96
N LEU A 138 5.22 -7.70 10.02
CA LEU A 138 5.93 -8.97 9.95
C LEU A 138 5.01 -10.15 9.55
N PRO A 139 5.48 -11.10 8.71
CA PRO A 139 4.68 -12.19 8.18
C PRO A 139 3.91 -13.04 9.20
N HIS A 140 4.46 -13.27 10.39
CA HIS A 140 3.80 -14.07 11.43
C HIS A 140 2.63 -13.33 12.12
N ASN A 141 2.51 -12.01 11.92
CA ASN A 141 1.40 -11.18 12.41
C ASN A 141 0.35 -10.91 11.32
N TYR A 142 0.53 -11.43 10.11
CA TYR A 142 -0.43 -11.23 9.02
C TYR A 142 -1.73 -12.02 9.28
N ILE A 143 -2.83 -11.45 8.80
CA ILE A 143 -4.06 -12.18 8.54
C ILE A 143 -4.12 -12.55 7.06
N SER A 144 -4.90 -13.56 6.68
CA SER A 144 -4.95 -14.00 5.28
C SER A 144 -5.55 -12.95 4.33
N ASN A 145 -6.52 -12.17 4.79
CA ASN A 145 -7.15 -11.12 3.98
C ASN A 145 -6.27 -9.84 3.96
N CYS A 146 -5.06 -9.97 3.41
CA CYS A 146 -4.17 -8.84 3.14
C CYS A 146 -3.34 -9.09 1.88
N VAL A 147 -2.76 -8.01 1.36
CA VAL A 147 -1.78 -8.04 0.27
C VAL A 147 -0.42 -7.67 0.82
N ALA A 148 0.52 -8.60 0.76
CA ALA A 148 1.88 -8.40 1.21
C ALA A 148 2.77 -7.86 0.09
N TYR A 149 3.61 -6.89 0.42
CA TYR A 149 4.57 -6.22 -0.45
C TYR A 149 5.95 -6.27 0.19
N THR A 150 7.01 -6.39 -0.62
CA THR A 150 8.38 -6.15 -0.12
C THR A 150 8.54 -4.67 0.20
N GLY A 151 8.27 -3.84 -0.81
CA GLY A 151 8.11 -2.39 -0.78
C GLY A 151 7.04 -1.95 -1.79
N THR A 152 6.65 -0.68 -1.74
CA THR A 152 5.82 -0.05 -2.78
C THR A 152 6.66 0.86 -3.66
N HIS A 153 6.01 1.59 -4.58
CA HIS A 153 6.67 2.61 -5.39
C HIS A 153 7.15 3.84 -4.59
N ASP A 154 6.61 4.07 -3.38
CA ASP A 154 7.03 5.15 -2.49
C ASP A 154 8.22 4.77 -1.59
N ASN A 155 8.46 3.47 -1.46
CA ASN A 155 9.59 2.92 -0.73
C ASN A 155 10.87 2.99 -1.56
N ASP A 156 12.01 2.90 -0.89
CA ASP A 156 13.23 2.50 -1.57
C ASP A 156 13.16 1.03 -2.00
N THR A 157 14.05 0.63 -2.90
CA THR A 157 14.32 -0.78 -3.19
C THR A 157 14.74 -1.51 -1.91
N ALA A 158 14.60 -2.84 -1.87
CA ALA A 158 15.03 -3.65 -0.73
C ALA A 158 16.52 -3.45 -0.39
N LEU A 159 17.38 -3.33 -1.41
CA LEU A 159 18.81 -3.06 -1.21
C LEU A 159 19.06 -1.62 -0.74
N GLY A 160 18.40 -0.63 -1.35
CA GLY A 160 18.50 0.76 -0.91
C GLY A 160 18.01 0.97 0.52
N TRP A 161 16.96 0.24 0.92
CA TRP A 161 16.52 0.18 2.31
C TRP A 161 17.58 -0.45 3.20
N LEU A 162 18.16 -1.60 2.83
CA LEU A 162 19.18 -2.28 3.64
C LEU A 162 20.40 -1.39 3.92
N ASP A 163 20.81 -0.61 2.92
CA ASP A 163 21.95 0.29 2.98
C ASP A 163 21.71 1.48 3.92
N THR A 164 20.46 1.94 4.04
CA THR A 164 20.12 3.19 4.73
C THR A 164 19.33 3.01 6.02
N ALA A 165 18.76 1.82 6.26
CA ALA A 165 17.99 1.51 7.45
C ALA A 165 18.84 1.63 8.74
N PRO A 166 18.22 1.98 9.87
CA PRO A 166 18.88 1.95 11.17
C PRO A 166 19.53 0.59 11.44
N GLU A 167 20.70 0.59 12.06
CA GLU A 167 21.48 -0.64 12.32
C GLU A 167 20.66 -1.69 13.08
N GLU A 168 19.89 -1.27 14.08
CA GLU A 168 19.03 -2.16 14.88
C GLU A 168 17.95 -2.85 14.02
N GLU A 169 17.32 -2.13 13.08
CA GLU A 169 16.32 -2.68 12.17
C GLU A 169 16.94 -3.62 11.14
N ARG A 170 18.10 -3.25 10.58
CA ARG A 170 18.84 -4.12 9.66
C ARG A 170 19.23 -5.44 10.33
N GLU A 171 19.82 -5.38 11.52
CA GLU A 171 20.17 -6.59 12.25
C GLU A 171 18.93 -7.43 12.61
N PHE A 172 17.83 -6.77 12.99
CA PHE A 172 16.58 -7.46 13.26
C PHE A 172 16.05 -8.18 12.00
N ALA A 173 16.08 -7.53 10.84
CA ALA A 173 15.66 -8.11 9.57
C ALA A 173 16.44 -9.39 9.23
N LEU A 174 17.78 -9.33 9.31
CA LEU A 174 18.65 -10.48 9.04
C LEU A 174 18.39 -11.63 10.00
N ARG A 175 18.24 -11.35 11.30
CA ARG A 175 17.90 -12.37 12.31
C ARG A 175 16.51 -12.96 12.10
N TYR A 176 15.52 -12.13 11.79
CA TYR A 176 14.13 -12.55 11.59
C TYR A 176 13.98 -13.47 10.38
N LEU A 177 14.59 -13.09 9.25
CA LEU A 177 14.58 -13.87 8.01
C LEU A 177 15.55 -15.07 8.06
N ARG A 178 16.50 -15.06 9.01
CA ARG A 178 17.58 -16.05 9.16
C ARG A 178 18.51 -16.11 7.95
N VAL A 179 18.94 -14.94 7.49
CA VAL A 179 19.76 -14.75 6.29
C VAL A 179 20.99 -13.92 6.61
N ASP A 180 22.00 -13.96 5.72
CA ASP A 180 23.20 -13.13 5.82
C ASP A 180 23.07 -11.80 5.06
N GLY A 181 22.00 -11.63 4.27
CA GLY A 181 21.70 -10.42 3.51
C GLY A 181 22.40 -10.35 2.14
N SER A 182 23.07 -11.41 1.70
CA SER A 182 23.78 -11.44 0.41
C SER A 182 22.84 -11.34 -0.81
N ASP A 183 21.59 -11.78 -0.69
CA ASP A 183 20.53 -11.60 -1.70
C ASP A 183 19.27 -11.02 -1.04
N PHE A 184 19.44 -9.94 -0.28
CA PHE A 184 18.42 -9.42 0.63
C PHE A 184 17.09 -9.09 -0.05
N ALA A 185 17.11 -8.64 -1.31
CA ALA A 185 15.88 -8.41 -2.07
C ALA A 185 15.06 -9.70 -2.24
N TRP A 186 15.72 -10.81 -2.60
CA TRP A 186 15.06 -12.11 -2.67
C TRP A 186 14.72 -12.67 -1.29
N ASP A 187 15.51 -12.39 -0.24
CA ASP A 187 15.16 -12.77 1.13
C ASP A 187 13.81 -12.15 1.56
N LEU A 188 13.56 -10.88 1.20
CA LEU A 188 12.24 -10.23 1.42
C LEU A 188 11.14 -10.87 0.57
N ILE A 189 11.42 -11.16 -0.70
CA ILE A 189 10.48 -11.85 -1.61
C ILE A 189 10.07 -13.19 -1.01
N HIS A 190 11.02 -14.04 -0.59
CA HIS A 190 10.76 -15.30 0.09
C HIS A 190 9.92 -15.12 1.36
N GLY A 191 10.24 -14.10 2.17
CA GLY A 191 9.50 -13.77 3.39
C GLY A 191 8.02 -13.53 3.12
N ILE A 192 7.67 -12.68 2.15
CA ILE A 192 6.26 -12.41 1.83
C ILE A 192 5.59 -13.53 1.04
N TRP A 193 6.31 -14.24 0.17
CA TRP A 193 5.76 -15.38 -0.58
C TRP A 193 5.36 -16.53 0.35
N SER A 194 6.13 -16.76 1.42
CA SER A 194 5.81 -17.77 2.44
C SER A 194 4.69 -17.36 3.41
N SER A 195 4.22 -16.11 3.35
CA SER A 195 3.23 -15.59 4.29
C SER A 195 1.81 -16.08 4.01
N VAL A 196 0.88 -15.83 4.95
CA VAL A 196 -0.54 -16.18 4.80
C VAL A 196 -1.34 -15.23 3.91
N ALA A 197 -0.72 -14.14 3.41
CA ALA A 197 -1.39 -13.12 2.60
C ALA A 197 -1.98 -13.69 1.30
N VAL A 198 -3.20 -13.27 0.95
CA VAL A 198 -3.91 -13.73 -0.27
C VAL A 198 -3.13 -13.36 -1.54
N TYR A 199 -2.45 -12.21 -1.53
CA TYR A 199 -1.56 -11.78 -2.60
C TYR A 199 -0.19 -11.44 -2.03
N ALA A 200 0.86 -11.86 -2.72
CA ALA A 200 2.24 -11.42 -2.51
C ALA A 200 2.71 -10.70 -3.76
N VAL A 201 3.20 -9.47 -3.60
CA VAL A 201 3.55 -8.58 -4.70
C VAL A 201 4.94 -7.99 -4.43
N THR A 202 5.80 -7.96 -5.44
CA THR A 202 7.10 -7.30 -5.33
C THR A 202 7.30 -6.34 -6.49
N PRO A 203 7.90 -5.15 -6.26
CA PRO A 203 8.34 -4.29 -7.35
C PRO A 203 9.36 -5.01 -8.24
N MET A 204 9.36 -4.70 -9.53
CA MET A 204 10.33 -5.27 -10.46
C MET A 204 11.78 -4.92 -10.06
N GLN A 205 11.99 -3.78 -9.41
CA GLN A 205 13.29 -3.37 -8.88
C GLN A 205 13.87 -4.36 -7.86
N ASP A 206 13.01 -4.89 -6.97
CA ASP A 206 13.44 -5.89 -5.98
C ASP A 206 13.67 -7.24 -6.66
N ALA A 207 12.82 -7.61 -7.63
CA ALA A 207 13.00 -8.83 -8.42
C ALA A 207 14.35 -8.87 -9.17
N LEU A 208 14.81 -7.69 -9.61
CA LEU A 208 16.09 -7.48 -10.28
C LEU A 208 17.25 -7.17 -9.32
N SER A 209 17.00 -7.16 -8.00
CA SER A 209 17.98 -6.82 -6.96
C SER A 209 18.71 -5.50 -7.24
N LEU A 210 17.97 -4.44 -7.61
CA LEU A 210 18.52 -3.10 -7.88
C LEU A 210 18.63 -2.26 -6.59
N GLY A 211 19.49 -1.23 -6.62
CA GLY A 211 19.68 -0.29 -5.52
C GLY A 211 18.80 0.96 -5.61
N THR A 212 19.10 1.96 -4.76
CA THR A 212 18.34 3.23 -4.68
C THR A 212 18.24 3.99 -6.01
N GLU A 213 19.16 3.78 -6.96
CA GLU A 213 19.08 4.35 -8.30
C GLU A 213 17.81 3.94 -9.06
N ALA A 214 17.17 2.83 -8.67
CA ALA A 214 15.94 2.32 -9.27
C ALA A 214 14.66 2.74 -8.51
N ARG A 215 14.78 3.51 -7.41
CA ARG A 215 13.63 3.96 -6.62
C ARG A 215 12.64 4.74 -7.50
N MET A 216 11.36 4.35 -7.44
CA MET A 216 10.34 4.92 -8.32
C MET A 216 9.90 6.31 -7.89
N ASN A 217 9.63 6.52 -6.60
CA ASN A 217 9.19 7.81 -6.07
C ASN A 217 9.86 8.11 -4.73
N PHE A 218 10.23 9.37 -4.55
CA PHE A 218 10.64 9.95 -3.28
C PHE A 218 9.49 10.87 -2.80
N PRO A 219 8.66 10.41 -1.85
CA PRO A 219 7.56 11.21 -1.33
C PRO A 219 8.03 12.61 -0.89
N SER A 220 7.21 13.63 -1.17
CA SER A 220 7.51 15.04 -0.87
C SER A 220 8.68 15.69 -1.63
N LYS A 221 9.36 14.98 -2.55
CA LYS A 221 10.38 15.56 -3.43
C LYS A 221 9.77 15.99 -4.75
N LEU A 222 10.04 17.22 -5.18
CA LEU A 222 9.65 17.71 -6.52
C LEU A 222 10.72 17.34 -7.55
N GLY A 223 10.33 16.57 -8.57
CA GLY A 223 11.19 16.16 -9.70
C GLY A 223 12.11 14.97 -9.40
N GLY A 224 12.51 14.24 -10.46
CA GLY A 224 13.34 13.04 -10.35
C GLY A 224 12.60 11.81 -9.83
N ASN A 225 11.27 11.75 -10.01
CA ASN A 225 10.40 10.64 -9.64
C ASN A 225 9.71 10.10 -10.91
N TRP A 226 9.31 8.83 -10.88
CA TRP A 226 8.58 8.14 -11.96
C TRP A 226 9.39 7.96 -13.25
N GLU A 227 10.72 8.01 -13.13
CA GLU A 227 11.65 7.99 -14.27
C GLU A 227 12.30 6.61 -14.48
N TRP A 228 12.30 5.73 -13.47
CA TRP A 228 12.88 4.39 -13.61
C TRP A 228 12.16 3.57 -14.67
N ARG A 229 12.93 2.83 -15.47
CA ARG A 229 12.43 1.96 -16.53
C ARG A 229 13.28 0.70 -16.60
N MET A 230 12.61 -0.44 -16.69
CA MET A 230 13.24 -1.68 -17.13
C MET A 230 13.47 -1.68 -18.65
N THR A 231 14.36 -2.56 -19.08
CA THR A 231 14.66 -2.89 -20.46
C THR A 231 14.17 -4.30 -20.79
N ASP A 232 14.06 -4.63 -22.08
CA ASP A 232 13.67 -5.98 -22.49
C ASP A 232 14.67 -7.06 -22.02
N ALA A 233 15.93 -6.67 -21.76
CA ALA A 233 16.95 -7.58 -21.25
C ALA A 233 16.72 -8.00 -19.79
N ASP A 234 15.95 -7.22 -19.03
CA ASP A 234 15.61 -7.52 -17.64
C ASP A 234 14.55 -8.64 -17.53
N LEU A 235 13.80 -8.90 -18.61
CA LEU A 235 12.79 -9.96 -18.70
C LEU A 235 13.41 -11.29 -19.14
N SER A 236 14.20 -11.90 -18.25
CA SER A 236 14.89 -13.15 -18.54
C SER A 236 14.07 -14.41 -18.20
N ASP A 237 14.33 -15.51 -18.93
CA ASP A 237 13.80 -16.84 -18.61
C ASP A 237 14.26 -17.33 -17.23
N GLU A 238 15.43 -16.88 -16.78
CA GLU A 238 15.97 -17.16 -15.45
C GLU A 238 15.09 -16.53 -14.36
N LEU A 239 14.75 -15.25 -14.49
CA LEU A 239 13.89 -14.55 -13.55
C LEU A 239 12.49 -15.18 -13.50
N ALA A 240 11.93 -15.49 -14.68
CA ALA A 240 10.66 -16.20 -14.77
C ALA A 240 10.74 -17.60 -14.13
N GLY A 241 11.89 -18.27 -14.27
CA GLY A 241 12.20 -19.54 -13.62
C GLY A 241 12.20 -19.45 -12.09
N LYS A 242 12.88 -18.44 -11.52
CA LYS A 242 12.91 -18.18 -10.06
C LYS A 242 11.49 -17.99 -9.51
N PHE A 243 10.67 -17.14 -10.13
CA PHE A 243 9.29 -16.95 -9.68
C PHE A 243 8.42 -18.20 -9.86
N ARG A 244 8.60 -18.96 -10.94
CA ARG A 244 7.87 -20.22 -11.14
C ARG A 244 8.18 -21.24 -10.06
N GLU A 245 9.45 -21.38 -9.68
CA GLU A 245 9.87 -22.23 -8.58
C GLU A 245 9.27 -21.76 -7.26
N LEU A 246 9.35 -20.46 -6.99
CA LEU A 246 8.83 -19.85 -5.76
C LEU A 246 7.32 -20.05 -5.61
N ASN A 247 6.57 -19.82 -6.68
CA ASN A 247 5.13 -20.05 -6.74
C ASN A 247 4.79 -21.52 -6.51
N LYS A 248 5.53 -22.45 -7.11
CA LYS A 248 5.34 -23.89 -6.88
C LYS A 248 5.65 -24.29 -5.44
N LEU A 249 6.69 -23.71 -4.83
CA LEU A 249 7.13 -24.02 -3.47
C LEU A 249 6.11 -23.58 -2.42
N TYR A 250 5.54 -22.37 -2.58
CA TYR A 250 4.62 -21.77 -1.62
C TYR A 250 3.14 -21.85 -2.04
N LEU A 251 2.83 -22.58 -3.12
CA LEU A 251 1.48 -22.78 -3.66
C LEU A 251 0.76 -21.45 -4.01
N ARG A 252 1.43 -20.61 -4.78
CA ARG A 252 0.89 -19.35 -5.34
C ARG A 252 0.67 -19.42 -6.84
#